data_AF-A0AAV5B5T0-F1
#
_entry.id   AF-A0AAV5B5T0-F1
#
_cell.length_a   1.000
_cell.length_b   1.000
_cell.length_c   1.000
_cell.angle_alpha   90.00
_cell.angle_beta   90.00
_cell.angle_gamma   90.00
#
_symmetry.space_group_name_H-M   'P 1'
#
loop_
_entity.id
_entity.type
_entity.pdbx_description
1 polymer ?
#
loop_
_entity_poly.entity_id
_entity_poly.type
_entity_poly.pdbx_seq_one_letter_code
_entity_poly.pdbx_strand_id
1 'polypeptide(L)'
;MGIQASAKIKYQLIHETLMQKDNVLNVSALCRIAGVSRSGYYAWIHAASARQKHEEQDLADFALIKQAYEFRDYKKRSTKHLYASSAYESTSCNEFEKDSKAHGQVRTVLPDPRSKSHEDEPYCAKYREPRF
;
A
#
# COMPACT_ATOMS: atom_id res chain seq x y z
N MET A 1 -9.40 -26.70 -13.44
CA MET A 1 -8.43 -25.61 -13.17
C MET A 1 -9.22 -24.35 -12.87
N GLY A 2 -9.00 -23.71 -11.72
CA GLY A 2 -9.75 -22.50 -11.31
C GLY A 2 -9.26 -21.22 -12.00
N ILE A 3 -9.86 -20.09 -11.63
CA ILE A 3 -9.52 -18.75 -12.15
C ILE A 3 -8.01 -18.46 -11.95
N GLN A 4 -7.35 -17.88 -12.94
CA GLN A 4 -5.93 -17.46 -12.84
C GLN A 4 -5.85 -16.01 -12.33
N ALA A 5 -5.80 -15.84 -11.02
CA ALA A 5 -5.68 -14.55 -10.34
C ALA A 5 -4.98 -14.73 -8.98
N SER A 6 -4.53 -13.63 -8.36
CA SER A 6 -4.01 -13.69 -6.99
C SER A 6 -5.10 -14.09 -6.01
N ALA A 7 -4.73 -14.71 -4.89
CA ALA A 7 -5.70 -15.15 -3.88
C ALA A 7 -6.56 -13.98 -3.35
N LYS A 8 -5.97 -12.78 -3.18
CA LYS A 8 -6.68 -11.56 -2.77
C LYS A 8 -7.86 -11.26 -3.72
N ILE A 9 -7.59 -11.25 -5.02
CA ILE A 9 -8.60 -10.96 -6.05
C ILE A 9 -9.68 -12.04 -6.09
N LYS A 10 -9.30 -13.32 -5.94
CA LYS A 10 -10.28 -14.42 -5.90
C LYS A 10 -11.24 -14.29 -4.71
N TYR A 11 -10.73 -14.02 -3.52
CA TYR A 11 -11.59 -13.86 -2.33
C TYR A 11 -12.46 -12.61 -2.42
N GLN A 12 -11.94 -11.53 -2.97
CA GLN A 12 -12.71 -10.32 -3.22
C GLN A 12 -13.87 -10.58 -4.18
N LEU A 13 -13.62 -11.24 -5.32
CA LEU A 13 -14.67 -11.59 -6.27
C LEU A 13 -15.75 -12.48 -5.64
N ILE A 14 -15.33 -13.50 -4.86
CA ILE A 14 -16.28 -14.36 -4.11
C ILE A 14 -17.13 -13.51 -3.16
N HIS A 15 -16.52 -12.56 -2.45
CA HIS A 15 -17.22 -11.70 -1.52
C HIS A 15 -18.22 -10.78 -2.23
N GLU A 16 -17.82 -10.16 -3.33
CA GLU A 16 -18.68 -9.31 -4.17
C GLU A 16 -19.88 -10.10 -4.71
N THR A 17 -19.66 -11.31 -5.25
CA THR A 17 -20.75 -12.19 -5.71
C THR A 17 -21.71 -12.57 -4.58
N LEU A 18 -21.22 -12.77 -3.35
CA LEU A 18 -22.10 -13.08 -2.21
C LEU A 18 -22.98 -11.89 -1.78
N MET A 19 -22.56 -10.66 -2.06
CA MET A 19 -23.35 -9.44 -1.75
C MET A 19 -24.41 -9.15 -2.83
N GLN A 20 -24.31 -9.75 -4.01
CA GLN A 20 -25.29 -9.59 -5.08
C GLN A 20 -26.60 -10.33 -4.74
N LYS A 21 -27.74 -9.66 -4.97
CA LYS A 21 -29.08 -10.16 -4.58
C LYS A 21 -29.57 -11.33 -5.43
N ASP A 22 -29.01 -11.49 -6.63
CA ASP A 22 -29.30 -12.53 -7.61
C ASP A 22 -28.39 -13.76 -7.47
N ASN A 23 -27.51 -13.80 -6.46
CA ASN A 23 -26.64 -14.94 -6.26
C ASN A 23 -27.39 -16.16 -5.71
N VAL A 24 -27.37 -17.25 -6.47
CA VAL A 24 -27.96 -18.55 -6.11
C VAL A 24 -26.89 -19.52 -5.55
N LEU A 25 -25.60 -19.16 -5.65
CA LEU A 25 -24.48 -20.05 -5.29
C LEU A 25 -24.06 -19.86 -3.83
N ASN A 26 -23.81 -20.98 -3.15
CA ASN A 26 -23.23 -20.96 -1.81
C ASN A 26 -21.70 -20.74 -1.86
N VAL A 27 -21.12 -20.38 -0.70
CA VAL A 27 -19.68 -20.14 -0.53
C VAL A 27 -18.83 -21.33 -1.01
N SER A 28 -19.27 -22.56 -0.74
CA SER A 28 -18.53 -23.77 -1.14
C SER A 28 -18.44 -23.92 -2.66
N ALA A 29 -19.52 -23.61 -3.39
CA ALA A 29 -19.56 -23.64 -4.84
C ALA A 29 -18.65 -22.55 -5.43
N LEU A 30 -18.70 -21.33 -4.89
CA LEU A 30 -17.86 -20.21 -5.32
C LEU A 30 -16.36 -20.51 -5.10
N CYS A 31 -15.98 -21.04 -3.93
CA CYS A 31 -14.60 -21.45 -3.65
C CYS A 31 -14.12 -22.55 -4.62
N ARG A 32 -14.98 -23.51 -4.96
CA ARG A 32 -14.66 -24.58 -5.92
C ARG A 32 -14.40 -24.03 -7.32
N ILE A 33 -15.22 -23.07 -7.78
CA ILE A 33 -15.07 -22.41 -9.09
C ILE A 33 -13.78 -21.58 -9.15
N ALA A 34 -13.52 -20.78 -8.11
CA ALA A 34 -12.30 -19.96 -8.02
C ALA A 34 -11.01 -20.79 -7.81
N GLY A 35 -11.14 -22.04 -7.37
CA GLY A 35 -10.02 -22.91 -7.05
C GLY A 35 -9.27 -22.46 -5.79
N VAL A 36 -10.01 -22.08 -4.74
CA VAL A 36 -9.46 -21.69 -3.43
C VAL A 36 -10.11 -22.51 -2.32
N SER A 37 -9.45 -22.57 -1.16
CA SER A 37 -10.02 -23.26 0.01
C SER A 37 -11.07 -22.41 0.71
N ARG A 38 -12.07 -23.07 1.30
CA ARG A 38 -13.08 -22.40 2.13
C ARG A 38 -12.49 -21.77 3.38
N SER A 39 -11.53 -22.45 4.01
CA SER A 39 -10.82 -21.92 5.19
C SER A 39 -10.07 -20.63 4.86
N GLY A 40 -9.46 -20.55 3.69
CA GLY A 40 -8.80 -19.34 3.21
C GLY A 40 -9.76 -18.16 3.04
N TYR A 41 -10.98 -18.41 2.56
CA TYR A 41 -12.01 -17.37 2.45
C TYR A 41 -12.41 -16.80 3.83
N TYR A 42 -12.69 -17.66 4.81
CA TYR A 42 -13.06 -17.17 6.15
C TYR A 42 -11.89 -16.47 6.86
N ALA A 43 -10.67 -16.97 6.73
CA ALA A 43 -9.48 -16.29 7.23
C ALA A 43 -9.32 -14.89 6.58
N TRP A 44 -9.59 -14.79 5.28
CA TRP A 44 -9.60 -13.51 4.57
C TRP A 44 -10.69 -12.58 5.12
N ILE A 45 -11.91 -13.06 5.39
CA ILE A 45 -12.97 -12.24 6.02
C ILE A 45 -12.53 -11.72 7.40
N HIS A 46 -12.00 -12.60 8.26
CA HIS A 46 -11.57 -12.22 9.62
C HIS A 46 -10.41 -11.23 9.63
N ALA A 47 -9.50 -11.31 8.65
CA ALA A 47 -8.38 -10.38 8.52
C ALA A 47 -8.75 -9.04 7.87
N ALA A 48 -10.04 -8.75 7.60
CA ALA A 48 -10.46 -7.50 6.95
C ALA A 48 -10.06 -6.25 7.74
N SER A 49 -10.30 -6.22 9.05
CA SER A 49 -9.93 -5.08 9.90
C SER A 49 -8.42 -4.86 9.98
N ALA A 50 -7.66 -5.96 10.07
CA ALA A 50 -6.20 -5.90 10.06
C ALA A 50 -5.68 -5.32 8.74
N ARG A 51 -6.21 -5.78 7.60
CA ARG A 51 -5.86 -5.22 6.27
C ARG A 51 -6.15 -3.74 6.18
N GLN A 52 -7.33 -3.30 6.64
CA GLN A 52 -7.69 -1.89 6.60
C GLN A 52 -6.71 -1.04 7.42
N LYS A 53 -6.35 -1.47 8.64
CA LYS A 53 -5.38 -0.77 9.47
C LYS A 53 -4.01 -0.65 8.79
N HIS A 54 -3.55 -1.72 8.14
CA HIS A 54 -2.30 -1.69 7.38
C HIS A 54 -2.39 -0.73 6.18
N GLU A 55 -3.49 -0.78 5.42
CA GLU A 55 -3.70 0.13 4.28
C GLU A 55 -3.75 1.60 4.74
N GLU A 56 -4.35 1.91 5.89
CA GLU A 56 -4.35 3.26 6.49
C GLU A 56 -2.94 3.71 6.92
N GLN A 57 -2.16 2.81 7.51
CA GLN A 57 -0.76 3.08 7.88
C GLN A 57 0.11 3.33 6.66
N ASP A 58 0.00 2.48 5.63
CA ASP A 58 0.75 2.62 4.38
C ASP A 58 0.43 3.96 3.69
N LEU A 59 -0.82 4.41 3.75
CA LEU A 59 -1.23 5.72 3.22
C LEU A 59 -0.62 6.88 4.01
N ALA A 60 -0.58 6.79 5.34
CA ALA A 60 0.05 7.81 6.18
C ALA A 60 1.56 7.89 5.94
N ASP A 61 2.23 6.74 5.86
CA ASP A 61 3.66 6.65 5.58
C ASP A 61 3.98 7.18 4.17
N PHE A 62 3.14 6.84 3.18
CA PHE A 62 3.27 7.37 1.84
C PHE A 62 3.14 8.90 1.81
N ALA A 63 2.19 9.48 2.55
CA ALA A 63 2.03 10.93 2.64
C ALA A 63 3.27 11.60 3.23
N LEU A 64 3.86 11.02 4.28
CA LEU A 64 5.10 11.51 4.89
C LEU A 64 6.28 11.47 3.91
N ILE A 65 6.44 10.35 3.19
CA ILE A 65 7.49 10.20 2.16
C ILE A 65 7.31 11.24 1.05
N LYS A 66 6.07 11.43 0.59
CA LYS A 66 5.73 12.42 -0.43
C LYS A 66 6.10 13.84 0.03
N GLN A 67 5.73 14.21 1.25
CA GLN A 67 6.05 15.51 1.83
C GLN A 67 7.57 15.73 1.91
N ALA A 68 8.34 14.73 2.35
CA ALA A 68 9.79 14.82 2.43
C ALA A 68 10.44 14.95 1.04
N TYR A 69 9.87 14.32 0.02
CA TYR A 69 10.33 14.43 -1.36
C TYR A 69 10.06 15.83 -1.93
N GLU A 70 8.87 16.39 -1.68
CA GLU A 70 8.47 17.73 -2.13
C GLU A 70 9.26 18.85 -1.43
N PHE A 71 9.56 18.69 -0.14
CA PHE A 71 10.25 19.70 0.68
C PHE A 71 11.62 20.15 0.14
N ARG A 72 12.31 19.31 -0.64
CA ARG A 72 13.68 19.60 -1.07
C ARG A 72 13.79 20.19 -2.48
N ASP A 73 12.69 20.52 -3.16
CA ASP A 73 12.69 20.99 -4.55
C ASP A 73 13.70 20.19 -5.40
N TYR A 74 13.70 18.86 -5.25
CA TYR A 74 14.59 17.98 -6.01
C TYR A 74 14.10 17.90 -7.46
N LYS A 75 14.27 19.02 -8.18
CA LYS A 75 14.06 19.21 -9.62
C LYS A 75 15.15 18.49 -10.43
N LYS A 76 15.63 17.34 -9.94
CA LYS A 76 16.66 16.53 -10.58
C LYS A 76 16.04 15.20 -10.98
N ARG A 77 15.74 15.12 -12.28
CA ARG A 77 15.65 13.92 -13.12
C ARG A 77 15.85 12.62 -12.35
N SER A 78 14.77 12.09 -11.78
CA SER A 78 14.71 10.70 -11.34
C SER A 78 13.38 10.14 -11.79
N THR A 79 13.47 8.98 -12.43
CA THR A 79 12.45 8.33 -13.24
C THR A 79 11.14 8.13 -12.48
N LYS A 80 10.03 8.38 -13.18
CA LYS A 80 8.62 8.38 -12.75
C LYS A 80 8.14 6.99 -12.27
N HIS A 81 8.63 6.50 -11.13
CA HIS A 81 8.11 5.27 -10.55
C HIS A 81 8.10 5.27 -9.03
N LEU A 82 7.60 6.36 -8.45
CA LEU A 82 6.94 6.27 -7.14
C LEU A 82 5.45 6.20 -7.46
N TYR A 83 4.93 4.97 -7.41
CA TYR A 83 3.60 4.54 -7.84
C TYR A 83 2.52 5.61 -7.69
N ALA A 84 2.02 6.13 -8.81
CA ALA A 84 0.83 6.94 -8.89
C ALA A 84 -0.21 6.19 -9.74
N SER A 85 -1.07 5.41 -9.07
CA SER A 85 -2.22 4.73 -9.70
C SER A 85 -3.55 5.24 -9.14
N SER A 86 -3.62 6.51 -8.71
CA SER A 86 -4.87 7.12 -8.24
C SER A 86 -5.18 8.46 -8.90
N ALA A 87 -4.77 8.66 -10.15
CA ALA A 87 -5.19 9.80 -10.96
C ALA A 87 -5.99 9.31 -12.17
N TYR A 88 -7.23 8.89 -11.92
CA TYR A 88 -8.29 9.03 -12.90
C TYR A 88 -8.71 10.51 -12.85
N GLU A 89 -8.04 11.39 -13.57
CA GLU A 89 -8.68 12.66 -13.92
C GLU A 89 -8.11 13.13 -15.25
N SER A 90 -8.98 13.10 -16.24
CA SER A 90 -8.78 13.46 -17.63
C SER A 90 -8.11 14.83 -17.76
N THR A 91 -6.84 14.86 -18.15
CA THR A 91 -6.21 16.11 -18.60
C THR A 91 -6.45 16.24 -20.09
N SER A 92 -7.48 17.01 -20.45
CA SER A 92 -7.53 17.67 -21.75
C SER A 92 -6.27 18.52 -21.90
N CYS A 93 -5.62 18.38 -23.06
CA CYS A 93 -4.52 19.22 -23.49
C CYS A 93 -4.82 20.71 -23.25
N ASN A 94 -3.88 21.44 -22.65
CA ASN A 94 -3.57 22.81 -23.03
C ASN A 94 -2.12 23.13 -22.65
N GLU A 95 -1.38 23.61 -23.65
CA GLU A 95 -0.04 24.15 -23.58
C GLU A 95 0.00 25.53 -22.87
N PHE A 96 1.21 26.09 -22.80
CA PHE A 96 1.57 27.50 -22.50
C PHE A 96 1.65 27.90 -21.00
N GLU A 97 2.65 28.62 -20.51
CA GLU A 97 3.86 29.23 -21.08
C GLU A 97 4.82 29.55 -19.92
N LYS A 98 6.12 29.74 -20.22
CA LYS A 98 7.17 30.07 -19.23
C LYS A 98 7.06 31.53 -18.76
N ASP A 99 7.67 31.78 -17.59
CA ASP A 99 8.41 32.99 -17.15
C ASP A 99 8.08 33.28 -15.66
N SER A 100 8.92 33.78 -14.75
CA SER A 100 10.32 34.18 -14.67
C SER A 100 10.67 34.36 -13.16
N LYS A 101 11.97 34.37 -12.84
CA LYS A 101 12.63 34.47 -11.51
C LYS A 101 12.06 35.49 -10.49
N ALA A 102 12.19 35.18 -9.18
CA ALA A 102 12.93 36.01 -8.20
C ALA A 102 13.07 35.37 -6.79
N HIS A 103 14.33 35.29 -6.33
CA HIS A 103 14.92 35.50 -4.99
C HIS A 103 14.19 35.22 -3.67
N GLY A 104 14.91 34.54 -2.75
CA GLY A 104 14.72 34.67 -1.30
C GLY A 104 15.31 33.53 -0.48
N GLN A 105 16.63 33.47 -0.29
CA GLN A 105 17.27 32.46 0.57
C GLN A 105 17.29 32.91 2.04
N VAL A 106 16.52 32.23 2.89
CA VAL A 106 16.69 32.28 4.35
C VAL A 106 17.13 30.89 4.80
N ARG A 107 18.41 30.77 5.19
CA ARG A 107 18.93 29.58 5.85
C ARG A 107 18.51 29.61 7.32
N THR A 108 17.51 28.84 7.71
CA THR A 108 17.34 28.46 9.13
C THR A 108 18.08 27.14 9.35
N VAL A 109 19.10 27.19 10.21
CA VAL A 109 19.92 26.05 10.62
C VAL A 109 19.04 25.14 11.46
N LEU A 110 18.76 23.91 10.99
CA LEU A 110 18.16 22.87 11.82
C LEU A 110 19.28 22.27 12.69
N PRO A 111 19.12 22.13 14.02
CA PRO A 111 20.20 21.66 14.88
C PRO A 111 20.54 20.19 14.60
N ASP A 112 21.84 19.92 14.48
CA ASP A 112 22.45 18.60 14.26
C ASP A 112 22.37 17.73 15.53
N PRO A 113 21.63 16.61 15.53
CA PRO A 113 21.60 15.68 16.65
C PRO A 113 22.78 14.71 16.56
N ARG A 114 24.02 15.20 16.66
CA ARG A 114 25.19 14.33 16.70
C ARG A 114 25.30 13.62 18.06
N SER A 115 25.25 12.28 17.99
CA SER A 115 25.87 11.29 18.87
C SER A 115 25.46 11.20 20.34
N LYS A 116 24.78 10.10 20.71
CA LYS A 116 25.18 9.23 21.82
C LYS A 116 24.93 7.77 21.47
N SER A 117 26.02 7.02 21.37
CA SER A 117 26.10 5.57 21.48
C SER A 117 25.90 5.16 22.94
N HIS A 118 24.97 4.24 23.22
CA HIS A 118 25.16 3.23 24.26
C HIS A 118 24.29 2.01 23.95
N GLU A 119 24.97 0.87 23.87
CA GLU A 119 24.49 -0.51 23.81
C GLU A 119 23.28 -0.81 24.70
N ASP A 120 22.35 -1.62 24.18
CA ASP A 120 21.62 -2.67 24.91
C ASP A 120 20.84 -3.55 23.89
N GLU A 121 21.53 -4.54 23.32
CA GLU A 121 20.94 -5.80 22.80
C GLU A 121 20.23 -6.57 23.95
N PRO A 122 19.49 -7.69 23.75
CA PRO A 122 18.70 -8.24 22.63
C PRO A 122 17.25 -8.60 23.05
N TYR A 123 16.27 -8.59 22.12
CA TYR A 123 15.09 -9.47 22.27
C TYR A 123 14.33 -9.75 20.97
N CYS A 124 14.52 -10.94 20.38
CA CYS A 124 13.45 -11.89 20.03
C CYS A 124 14.00 -13.09 19.24
N ALA A 125 14.94 -13.84 19.81
CA ALA A 125 15.27 -15.18 19.35
C ALA A 125 14.34 -16.20 20.03
N LYS A 126 13.07 -16.29 19.61
CA LYS A 126 12.16 -17.37 20.06
C LYS A 126 11.13 -17.77 18.99
N TYR A 127 11.56 -18.42 17.92
CA TYR A 127 10.78 -19.51 17.32
C TYR A 127 11.73 -20.63 16.88
N ARG A 128 11.96 -21.55 17.82
CA ARG A 128 12.57 -22.87 17.59
C ARG A 128 11.50 -23.75 16.96
N GLU A 129 11.78 -24.28 15.76
CA GLU A 129 11.02 -25.33 15.11
C GLU A 129 10.92 -26.60 16.00
N PRO A 130 9.75 -27.24 16.08
CA PRO A 130 9.69 -28.67 16.38
C PRO A 130 9.72 -29.46 15.07
N ARG A 131 10.82 -30.19 14.84
CA ARG A 131 10.80 -31.37 13.99
C ARG A 131 9.83 -32.39 14.58
N PHE A 132 8.89 -32.85 13.76
CA PHE A 132 8.42 -34.23 13.80
C PHE A 132 8.41 -34.75 12.37
#